data_AF-A0A089JUX1-F1
#
_entry.id   AF-A0A089JUX1-F1
#
_cell.length_a   1.000
_cell.length_b   1.000
_cell.length_c   1.000
_cell.angle_alpha   90.00
_cell.angle_beta   90.00
_cell.angle_gamma   90.00
#
_symmetry.space_group_name_H-M   'P 1'
#
loop_
_entity.id
_entity.type
_entity.pdbx_description
1 polymer ?
#
loop_
_entity_poly.entity_id
_entity_poly.type
_entity_poly.pdbx_seq_one_letter_code
_entity_poly.pdbx_strand_id
1 'polypeptide(L)'
;MKKFIVAASVIFLAACSSANQEVQTPQPGPSSQHIKIRTAGSIAFPCVKWNDRIYQITRTQVTDVGEQIGEITLQSLEPIADTPNNFSTTFSEGSKLYAINDIPTAEAIAVLNSEDEYLKVEVPVRE
;
A
#
# COMPACT_ATOMS: atom_id res chain seq x y z
N MET A 1 47.10 -7.84 -21.91
CA MET A 1 47.83 -7.25 -20.77
C MET A 1 48.11 -5.79 -21.05
N LYS A 2 47.43 -4.85 -20.36
CA LYS A 2 47.83 -3.44 -20.35
C LYS A 2 47.51 -2.89 -18.97
N LYS A 3 48.56 -2.63 -18.20
CA LYS A 3 48.54 -2.13 -16.83
C LYS A 3 48.35 -0.62 -16.91
N PHE A 4 47.29 -0.09 -16.32
CA PHE A 4 47.12 1.35 -16.12
C PHE A 4 47.79 1.73 -14.80
N ILE A 5 48.81 2.58 -14.90
CA ILE A 5 49.55 3.13 -13.77
C ILE A 5 48.71 4.26 -13.18
N VAL A 6 48.46 4.15 -11.88
CA VAL A 6 47.86 5.16 -11.00
C VAL A 6 48.91 6.21 -10.64
N ALA A 7 48.55 7.48 -10.74
CA ALA A 7 49.15 8.59 -9.98
C ALA A 7 48.08 9.67 -9.84
N ALA A 8 47.47 9.79 -8.66
CA ALA A 8 47.86 10.74 -7.61
C ALA A 8 47.40 12.17 -7.91
N SER A 9 46.43 12.68 -7.13
CA SER A 9 46.70 13.76 -6.18
C SER A 9 45.44 14.25 -5.47
N VAL A 10 45.66 14.43 -4.17
CA VAL A 10 44.85 15.04 -3.12
C VAL A 10 44.53 16.51 -3.49
N ILE A 11 43.38 17.04 -3.08
CA ILE A 11 43.23 18.20 -2.17
C ILE A 11 41.77 18.66 -2.11
N PHE A 12 41.26 18.62 -0.88
CA PHE A 12 39.97 19.08 -0.39
C PHE A 12 40.06 20.59 -0.16
N LEU A 13 39.21 21.41 -0.80
CA LEU A 13 38.89 22.76 -0.33
C LEU A 13 37.42 23.06 -0.61
N ALA A 14 36.57 22.77 0.39
CA ALA A 14 35.22 23.30 0.47
C ALA A 14 35.31 24.78 0.86
N ALA A 15 35.14 25.66 -0.12
CA ALA A 15 34.90 27.08 0.15
C ALA A 15 33.40 27.26 0.44
N CYS A 16 33.02 27.28 1.71
CA CYS A 16 31.72 27.78 2.13
C CYS A 16 31.72 29.31 1.92
N SER A 17 31.02 29.76 0.89
CA SER A 17 30.68 31.18 0.72
C SER A 17 29.53 31.51 1.68
N SER A 18 29.83 32.26 2.74
CA SER A 18 28.82 32.93 3.56
C SER A 18 28.58 34.32 3.00
N ALA A 19 27.41 34.57 2.42
CA ALA A 19 26.94 35.92 2.11
C ALA A 19 25.42 36.02 2.36
N ASN A 20 25.10 36.84 3.37
CA ASN A 20 23.83 37.39 3.84
C ASN A 20 22.54 37.08 3.06
N GLN A 21 21.51 36.66 3.80
CA GLN A 21 20.11 36.87 3.42
C GLN A 21 19.55 37.99 4.29
N GLU A 22 19.26 39.13 3.66
CA GLU A 22 18.45 40.21 4.22
C GLU A 22 17.11 39.68 4.71
N VAL A 23 16.73 40.08 5.92
CA VAL A 23 15.37 39.92 6.44
C VAL A 23 14.50 40.98 5.75
N GLN A 24 13.69 40.57 4.77
CA GLN A 24 12.64 41.43 4.21
C GLN A 24 11.37 41.35 5.07
N THR A 25 11.06 42.49 5.67
CA THR A 25 9.81 42.89 6.34
C THR A 25 8.60 42.68 5.41
N PRO A 26 7.41 42.30 5.93
CA PRO A 26 6.29 41.86 5.09
C PRO A 26 5.56 43.04 4.42
N GLN A 27 5.33 42.94 3.10
CA GLN A 27 4.37 43.78 2.38
C GLN A 27 3.11 42.98 1.96
N PRO A 28 1.91 43.60 2.02
CA PRO A 28 0.65 42.95 1.68
C PRO A 28 0.35 43.03 0.17
N GLY A 29 0.13 41.90 -0.49
CA GLY A 29 -0.33 41.83 -1.88
C GLY A 29 -0.36 40.38 -2.43
N PRO A 30 -1.36 40.01 -3.26
CA PRO A 30 -1.77 38.62 -3.42
C PRO A 30 -0.90 37.90 -4.45
N SER A 31 0.02 37.06 -4.00
CA SER A 31 0.60 36.01 -4.85
C SER A 31 0.04 34.67 -4.40
N SER A 32 -0.82 34.09 -5.23
CA SER A 32 -1.35 32.73 -5.07
C SER A 32 -0.21 31.72 -5.24
N GLN A 33 0.61 31.56 -4.21
CA GLN A 33 1.41 30.37 -4.08
C GLN A 33 0.46 29.25 -3.65
N HIS A 34 0.08 28.41 -4.62
CA HIS A 34 -0.68 27.20 -4.36
C HIS A 34 0.20 26.29 -3.51
N ILE A 35 0.08 26.39 -2.18
CA ILE A 35 0.66 25.45 -1.24
C ILE A 35 0.06 24.10 -1.62
N LYS A 36 0.87 23.23 -2.25
CA LYS A 36 0.49 21.84 -2.48
C LYS A 36 0.49 21.16 -1.11
N ILE A 37 -0.59 21.34 -0.37
CA ILE A 37 -0.88 20.57 0.84
C ILE A 37 -1.03 19.13 0.35
N ARG A 38 -0.01 18.30 0.58
CA ARG A 38 -0.18 16.86 0.51
C ARG A 38 -0.99 16.49 1.74
N THR A 39 -2.31 16.41 1.59
CA THR A 39 -3.16 15.79 2.60
C THR A 39 -2.56 14.43 2.91
N ALA A 40 -2.35 14.12 4.19
CA ALA A 40 -2.05 12.75 4.59
C ALA A 40 -3.21 11.89 4.07
N GLY A 41 -2.95 11.08 3.04
CA GLY A 41 -3.99 10.23 2.47
C GLY A 41 -4.55 9.34 3.57
N SER A 42 -5.88 9.28 3.69
CA SER A 42 -6.51 8.26 4.52
C SER A 42 -6.13 6.91 3.91
N ILE A 43 -5.29 6.15 4.60
CA ILE A 43 -4.95 4.79 4.17
C ILE A 43 -6.27 4.00 4.11
N ALA A 44 -6.48 3.27 3.02
CA ALA A 44 -7.65 2.39 2.90
C ALA A 44 -7.65 1.39 4.06
N PHE A 45 -8.82 1.21 4.68
CA PHE A 45 -8.98 0.20 5.72
C PHE A 45 -8.60 -1.20 5.17
N PRO A 46 -7.87 -2.05 5.92
CA PRO A 46 -7.44 -3.36 5.43
C PRO A 46 -8.61 -4.23 4.95
N CYS A 47 -8.62 -4.55 3.66
CA CYS A 47 -9.75 -5.24 3.05
C CYS A 47 -9.38 -6.07 1.81
N VAL A 48 -10.34 -6.88 1.40
CA VAL A 48 -10.37 -7.64 0.15
C VAL A 48 -11.67 -7.31 -0.58
N LYS A 49 -11.60 -7.05 -1.88
CA LYS A 49 -12.77 -6.95 -2.76
C LYS A 49 -12.86 -8.19 -3.62
N TRP A 50 -13.96 -8.93 -3.52
CA TRP A 50 -14.22 -10.11 -4.34
C TRP A 50 -15.72 -10.21 -4.63
N ASN A 51 -16.05 -10.54 -5.89
CA ASN A 51 -17.44 -10.73 -6.35
C ASN A 51 -18.41 -9.60 -5.90
N ASP A 52 -18.01 -8.35 -6.16
CA ASP A 52 -18.72 -7.11 -5.84
C ASP A 52 -18.97 -6.87 -4.34
N ARG A 53 -18.22 -7.54 -3.47
CA ARG A 53 -18.28 -7.40 -2.01
C ARG A 53 -16.94 -6.97 -1.44
N ILE A 54 -17.00 -6.24 -0.33
CA ILE A 54 -15.84 -5.79 0.44
C ILE A 54 -15.83 -6.57 1.75
N TYR A 55 -14.73 -7.27 2.00
CA TYR A 55 -14.48 -8.05 3.20
C TYR A 55 -13.43 -7.34 4.05
N GLN A 56 -13.66 -7.25 5.35
CA GLN A 56 -12.65 -6.84 6.32
C GLN A 56 -11.72 -8.01 6.65
N ILE A 57 -10.44 -7.70 6.83
CA ILE A 57 -9.44 -8.69 7.24
C ILE A 57 -9.56 -8.93 8.74
N THR A 58 -9.70 -10.20 9.13
CA THR A 58 -9.70 -10.60 10.55
C THR A 58 -8.33 -11.13 10.97
N ARG A 59 -8.15 -11.37 12.27
CA ARG A 59 -6.98 -12.10 12.81
C ARG A 59 -7.26 -13.60 12.99
N THR A 60 -8.39 -14.08 12.47
CA THR A 60 -8.82 -15.47 12.63
C THR A 60 -8.20 -16.32 11.54
N GLN A 61 -7.34 -17.25 11.93
CA GLN A 61 -6.92 -18.33 11.06
C GLN A 61 -8.06 -19.33 10.89
N VAL A 62 -8.16 -19.91 9.70
CA VAL A 62 -9.12 -20.98 9.37
C VAL A 62 -8.38 -22.15 8.76
N THR A 63 -8.79 -23.36 9.11
CA THR A 63 -8.18 -24.60 8.58
C THR A 63 -9.17 -25.38 7.71
N ASP A 64 -10.46 -25.14 7.89
CA ASP A 64 -11.52 -25.83 7.16
C ASP A 64 -11.89 -25.08 5.88
N VAL A 65 -10.94 -25.11 4.93
CA VAL A 65 -11.07 -24.44 3.64
C VAL A 65 -11.60 -25.40 2.58
N GLY A 66 -12.48 -24.87 1.73
CA GLY A 66 -13.07 -25.58 0.61
C GLY A 66 -12.33 -25.34 -0.70
N GLU A 67 -13.09 -25.22 -1.79
CA GLU A 67 -12.54 -24.98 -3.13
C GLU A 67 -11.93 -23.58 -3.28
N GLN A 68 -10.99 -23.45 -4.21
CA GLN A 68 -10.46 -22.15 -4.64
C GLN A 68 -11.54 -21.43 -5.45
N ILE A 69 -11.88 -20.20 -5.06
CA ILE A 69 -12.94 -19.37 -5.67
C ILE A 69 -12.39 -18.15 -6.42
N GLY A 70 -11.08 -17.90 -6.33
CA GLY A 70 -10.44 -16.79 -7.01
C GLY A 70 -8.98 -16.60 -6.63
N GLU A 71 -8.47 -15.43 -7.00
CA GLU A 71 -7.09 -15.00 -6.79
C GLU A 71 -7.06 -13.47 -6.79
N ILE A 72 -6.24 -12.86 -5.95
CA ILE A 72 -6.00 -11.41 -5.98
C ILE A 72 -5.23 -11.05 -7.25
N THR A 73 -5.80 -10.15 -8.04
CA THR A 73 -5.20 -9.64 -9.28
C THR A 73 -4.64 -8.23 -9.14
N LEU A 74 -4.96 -7.53 -8.04
CA LEU A 74 -4.43 -6.18 -7.78
C LEU A 74 -4.24 -5.96 -6.28
N GLN A 75 -3.00 -5.61 -5.91
CA GLN A 75 -2.70 -5.05 -4.60
C GLN A 75 -2.43 -3.54 -4.72
N SER A 76 -3.16 -2.70 -3.99
CA SER A 76 -2.83 -1.26 -3.88
C SER A 76 -3.43 -0.63 -2.62
N LEU A 77 -2.97 0.58 -2.29
CA LEU A 77 -3.53 1.40 -1.20
C LEU A 77 -4.54 2.44 -1.72
N GLU A 78 -5.00 2.31 -2.96
CA GLU A 78 -5.98 3.22 -3.55
C GLU A 78 -7.37 3.03 -2.92
N PRO A 79 -8.25 4.05 -3.00
CA PRO A 79 -9.61 3.93 -2.53
C PRO A 79 -10.36 2.76 -3.20
N ILE A 80 -10.89 1.84 -2.40
CA ILE A 80 -11.58 0.62 -2.86
C ILE A 80 -12.83 0.85 -3.73
N ALA A 81 -13.38 2.07 -3.69
CA ALA A 81 -14.55 2.43 -4.49
C ALA A 81 -14.29 2.26 -5.99
N ASP A 82 -13.08 2.60 -6.44
CA ASP A 82 -12.69 2.65 -7.86
C ASP A 82 -11.85 1.45 -8.30
N THR A 83 -11.63 0.47 -7.42
CA THR A 83 -10.82 -0.72 -7.73
C THR A 83 -11.65 -1.85 -8.33
N PRO A 84 -11.06 -2.70 -9.19
CA PRO A 84 -11.73 -3.88 -9.71
C PRO A 84 -12.04 -4.91 -8.60
N ASN A 85 -12.82 -5.93 -8.92
CA ASN A 85 -12.87 -7.15 -8.11
C ASN A 85 -11.48 -7.81 -8.06
N ASN A 86 -11.32 -8.73 -7.11
CA ASN A 86 -10.06 -9.43 -6.85
C ASN A 86 -8.95 -8.47 -6.41
N PHE A 87 -9.31 -7.50 -5.58
CA PHE A 87 -8.42 -6.47 -5.08
C PHE A 87 -8.10 -6.70 -3.60
N SER A 88 -6.91 -6.32 -3.16
CA SER A 88 -6.58 -6.24 -1.75
C SER A 88 -5.69 -5.05 -1.41
N THR A 89 -5.87 -4.53 -0.20
CA THR A 89 -4.93 -3.56 0.39
C THR A 89 -3.75 -4.20 1.10
N THR A 90 -3.77 -5.52 1.27
CA THR A 90 -2.87 -6.24 2.19
C THR A 90 -2.24 -7.44 1.52
N PHE A 91 -3.04 -8.31 0.90
CA PHE A 91 -2.54 -9.51 0.24
C PHE A 91 -1.96 -9.19 -1.13
N SER A 92 -0.87 -9.87 -1.48
CA SER A 92 -0.19 -9.69 -2.75
C SER A 92 -1.03 -10.19 -3.93
N GLU A 93 -0.75 -9.66 -5.11
CA GLU A 93 -1.17 -10.30 -6.37
C GLU A 93 -0.71 -11.76 -6.38
N GLY A 94 -1.58 -12.67 -6.81
CA GLY A 94 -1.36 -14.12 -6.74
C GLY A 94 -1.90 -14.80 -5.48
N SER A 95 -2.30 -14.05 -4.45
CA SER A 95 -2.90 -14.64 -3.25
C SER A 95 -4.23 -15.30 -3.59
N LYS A 96 -4.33 -16.60 -3.32
CA LYS A 96 -5.50 -17.41 -3.64
C LYS A 96 -6.63 -17.17 -2.64
N LEU A 97 -7.86 -17.18 -3.15
CA LEU A 97 -9.09 -17.03 -2.39
C LEU A 97 -9.82 -18.36 -2.34
N TYR A 98 -10.35 -18.74 -1.19
CA TYR A 98 -11.01 -20.01 -0.95
C TYR A 98 -12.36 -19.82 -0.28
N ALA A 99 -13.30 -20.73 -0.56
CA ALA A 99 -14.47 -20.90 0.27
C ALA A 99 -14.06 -21.42 1.66
N ILE A 100 -14.85 -21.12 2.68
CA ILE A 100 -14.76 -21.77 4.00
C ILE A 100 -15.92 -22.75 4.07
N ASN A 101 -15.66 -24.01 4.44
CA ASN A 101 -16.72 -25.01 4.50
C ASN A 101 -17.82 -24.58 5.48
N ASP A 102 -19.07 -24.88 5.13
CA ASP A 102 -20.27 -24.50 5.89
C ASP A 102 -20.50 -22.99 6.12
N ILE A 103 -19.71 -22.10 5.51
CA ILE A 103 -19.91 -20.64 5.55
C ILE A 103 -20.20 -20.11 4.14
N PRO A 104 -21.32 -19.39 3.92
CA PRO A 104 -21.57 -18.76 2.63
C PRO A 104 -20.48 -17.76 2.26
N THR A 105 -20.01 -17.79 1.01
CA THR A 105 -19.00 -16.83 0.53
C THR A 105 -19.48 -15.38 0.60
N ALA A 106 -20.79 -15.15 0.62
CA ALA A 106 -21.39 -13.84 0.84
C ALA A 106 -21.17 -13.28 2.26
N GLU A 107 -20.78 -14.12 3.22
CA GLU A 107 -20.51 -13.76 4.61
C GLU A 107 -19.01 -13.74 4.90
N ALA A 108 -18.28 -14.80 4.53
CA ALA A 108 -16.83 -14.88 4.72
C ALA A 108 -16.14 -15.77 3.68
N ILE A 109 -14.87 -15.48 3.43
CA ILE A 109 -13.97 -16.28 2.59
C ILE A 109 -12.61 -16.39 3.28
N ALA A 110 -11.77 -17.29 2.77
CA ALA A 110 -10.39 -17.48 3.23
C ALA A 110 -9.40 -16.93 2.19
N VAL A 111 -8.32 -16.31 2.67
CA VAL A 111 -7.19 -15.87 1.82
C VAL A 111 -5.94 -16.61 2.26
N LEU A 112 -5.23 -17.21 1.30
CA LEU A 112 -3.92 -17.82 1.55
C LEU A 112 -2.88 -16.73 1.84
N ASN A 113 -2.43 -16.67 3.08
CA ASN A 113 -1.49 -15.67 3.59
C ASN A 113 -0.03 -16.15 3.44
N SER A 114 0.23 -17.40 3.79
CA SER A 114 1.53 -18.06 3.68
C SER A 114 1.33 -19.57 3.47
N GLU A 115 2.39 -20.37 3.41
CA GLU A 115 2.32 -21.82 3.15
C GLU A 115 1.33 -22.50 4.12
N ASP A 116 0.20 -22.95 3.57
CA ASP A 116 -0.95 -23.53 4.27
C ASP A 116 -1.56 -22.69 5.41
N GLU A 117 -1.29 -21.39 5.45
CA GLU A 117 -1.91 -20.45 6.40
C GLU A 117 -3.02 -19.66 5.73
N TYR A 118 -4.25 -19.84 6.20
CA TYR A 118 -5.43 -19.15 5.67
C TYR A 118 -6.00 -18.20 6.70
N LEU A 119 -6.20 -16.94 6.31
CA LEU A 119 -6.88 -15.94 7.12
C LEU A 119 -8.33 -15.75 6.66
N LYS A 120 -9.25 -15.73 7.62
CA LYS A 120 -10.64 -15.37 7.35
C LYS A 120 -10.74 -13.88 7.05
N VAL A 121 -11.47 -13.56 6.00
CA VAL A 121 -11.99 -12.21 5.75
C VAL A 121 -13.52 -12.30 5.70
N GLU A 122 -14.21 -11.32 6.27
CA GLU A 122 -15.68 -11.37 6.45
C GLU A 122 -16.32 -10.04 6.10
N VAL A 123 -17.62 -10.05 5.77
CA VAL A 123 -18.34 -8.80 5.51
C VAL A 123 -18.49 -8.00 6.82
N PRO A 124 -18.20 -6.68 6.84
CA PRO A 124 -18.39 -5.86 8.02
C PRO A 124 -19.85 -5.83 8.49
N VAL A 125 -20.06 -5.98 9.81
CA VAL A 125 -21.39 -5.80 10.42
C VAL A 125 -21.75 -4.33 10.40
N ARG A 126 -22.95 -3.99 9.93
CA ARG A 126 -23.53 -2.65 10.08
C ARG A 126 -24.37 -2.63 11.34
N GLU A 127 -23.97 -1.84 12.33
CA GLU A 127 -24.77 -1.54 13.53
C GLU A 127 -25.87 -0.52 13.25
#